data_AF-A0A243CZP0-F1
#
_entry.id   AF-A0A243CZP0-F1
#
_cell.length_a   1.000
_cell.length_b   1.000
_cell.length_c   1.000
_cell.angle_alpha   90.00
_cell.angle_beta   90.00
_cell.angle_gamma   90.00
#
_symmetry.space_group_name_H-M   'P 1'
#
loop_
_entity.id
_entity.type
_entity.pdbx_description
1 polymer ?
#
loop_
_entity_poly.entity_id
_entity_poly.type
_entity_poly.pdbx_seq_one_letter_code
_entity_poly.pdbx_strand_id
1 'polypeptide(L)'
;MPIVKPFIAGRRFVSTAATGTAAGADLTFANTDFTDDTGAVTTFPASYAFLTLYINGVIQTGDTITGVTTTAATIVGGAVLDGGTPIAIEFTIT
;
A
#
# COMPACT_ATOMS: atom_id res chain seq x y z
N MET A 1 11.53 -10.09 34.91
CA MET A 1 10.77 -9.10 34.11
C MET A 1 9.76 -9.87 33.28
N PRO A 2 8.47 -9.52 33.31
CA PRO A 2 7.50 -10.18 32.43
C PRO A 2 7.85 -9.88 30.97
N ILE A 3 7.82 -10.89 30.12
CA ILE A 3 7.82 -10.69 28.66
C ILE A 3 6.48 -10.04 28.32
N VAL A 4 6.51 -8.75 27.95
CA VAL A 4 5.37 -8.06 27.38
C VAL A 4 5.37 -8.31 25.88
N LYS A 5 4.27 -8.81 25.33
CA LYS A 5 4.16 -8.99 23.88
C LYS A 5 4.19 -7.60 23.22
N PRO A 6 5.01 -7.39 22.17
CA PRO A 6 5.00 -6.14 21.44
C PRO A 6 3.61 -5.88 20.86
N PHE A 7 3.22 -4.60 20.80
CA PHE A 7 2.04 -4.21 20.03
C PHE A 7 2.28 -4.56 18.56
N ILE A 8 1.30 -5.15 17.90
CA ILE A 8 1.30 -5.44 16.47
C ILE A 8 -0.10 -5.16 15.95
N ALA A 9 -0.21 -4.34 14.90
CA ALA A 9 -1.47 -4.09 14.23
C ALA A 9 -1.29 -4.00 12.72
N GLY A 10 -2.28 -4.48 11.98
CA GLY A 10 -2.39 -4.28 10.54
C GLY A 10 -3.16 -2.99 10.22
N ARG A 11 -2.68 -2.21 9.26
CA ARG A 11 -3.41 -1.08 8.67
C ARG A 11 -3.47 -1.28 7.17
N ARG A 12 -4.66 -1.54 6.64
CA ARG A 12 -4.90 -1.78 5.22
C ARG A 12 -5.41 -0.53 4.53
N PHE A 13 -4.93 -0.33 3.31
CA PHE A 13 -5.30 0.73 2.39
C PHE A 13 -5.69 0.09 1.07
N VAL A 14 -6.87 0.42 0.54
CA VAL A 14 -7.41 -0.15 -0.70
C VAL A 14 -7.68 0.92 -1.74
N SER A 15 -7.44 0.57 -3.00
CA SER A 15 -7.68 1.40 -4.18
C SER A 15 -7.87 0.53 -5.43
N THR A 16 -7.94 1.17 -6.59
CA THR A 16 -7.94 0.53 -7.91
C THR A 16 -6.82 1.13 -8.77
N ALA A 17 -6.24 0.37 -9.69
CA ALA A 17 -5.15 0.89 -10.52
C ALA A 17 -5.48 2.19 -11.28
N ALA A 18 -6.75 2.43 -11.63
CA ALA A 18 -7.19 3.66 -12.31
C ALA A 18 -6.98 4.97 -11.53
N THR A 19 -6.80 4.92 -10.20
CA THR A 19 -6.56 6.12 -9.39
C THR A 19 -5.10 6.55 -9.39
N GLY A 20 -4.18 5.61 -9.68
CA GLY A 20 -2.76 5.89 -9.76
C GLY A 20 -2.42 6.72 -11.00
N THR A 21 -1.37 7.53 -10.89
CA THR A 21 -0.81 8.30 -11.98
C THR A 21 0.33 7.53 -12.63
N ALA A 22 0.19 7.24 -13.93
CA ALA A 22 1.24 6.59 -14.70
C ALA A 22 2.46 7.52 -14.89
N ALA A 23 3.66 7.00 -14.60
CA ALA A 23 4.92 7.68 -14.79
C ALA A 23 5.89 6.72 -15.49
N GLY A 24 5.96 6.79 -16.83
CA GLY A 24 6.68 5.78 -17.61
C GLY A 24 6.01 4.41 -17.49
N ALA A 25 6.74 3.39 -17.05
CA ALA A 25 6.22 2.04 -16.84
C ALA A 25 5.54 1.85 -15.47
N ASP A 26 5.71 2.80 -14.56
CA ASP A 26 5.29 2.66 -13.16
C ASP A 26 3.96 3.38 -12.91
N LEU A 27 3.31 2.98 -11.82
CA LEU A 27 2.07 3.58 -11.36
C LEU A 27 2.28 4.17 -9.96
N THR A 28 2.24 5.50 -9.85
CA THR A 28 2.43 6.20 -8.58
C THR A 28 1.10 6.63 -8.00
N PHE A 29 0.89 6.38 -6.72
CA PHE A 29 -0.30 6.78 -5.99
C PHE A 29 0.06 7.78 -4.91
N ALA A 30 -0.82 8.75 -4.69
CA ALA A 30 -0.89 9.51 -3.46
C ALA A 30 -1.66 8.72 -2.39
N ASN A 31 -1.44 8.99 -1.11
CA ASN A 31 -2.24 8.40 -0.04
C ASN A 31 -3.74 8.76 -0.16
N THR A 32 -4.05 9.89 -0.80
CA THR A 32 -5.42 10.33 -1.11
C THR A 32 -6.14 9.44 -2.11
N ASP A 33 -5.41 8.58 -2.83
CA ASP A 33 -5.98 7.62 -3.77
C ASP A 33 -6.50 6.36 -3.06
N PHE A 34 -6.24 6.23 -1.76
CA PHE A 34 -6.62 5.07 -0.96
C PHE A 34 -7.68 5.40 0.09
N THR A 35 -8.44 4.37 0.45
CA THR A 35 -9.27 4.37 1.66
C THR A 35 -8.80 3.28 2.61
N ASP A 36 -8.94 3.51 3.90
CA ASP A 36 -8.66 2.49 4.93
C ASP A 36 -9.87 1.57 5.15
N ASP A 37 -9.75 0.61 6.08
CA ASP A 37 -10.83 -0.34 6.42
C ASP A 37 -12.11 0.35 6.97
N THR A 38 -12.04 1.63 7.32
CA THR A 38 -13.20 2.44 7.72
C THR A 38 -13.78 3.27 6.58
N GLY A 39 -13.19 3.19 5.38
CA GLY A 39 -13.53 4.00 4.22
C GLY A 39 -12.96 5.42 4.27
N ALA A 40 -12.05 5.72 5.21
CA ALA A 40 -11.47 7.05 5.37
C ALA A 40 -10.17 7.22 4.58
N VAL A 41 -9.94 8.44 4.10
CA VAL A 41 -8.66 8.83 3.50
C VAL A 41 -7.70 9.24 4.62
N THR A 42 -6.64 8.48 4.83
CA THR A 42 -5.65 8.71 5.89
C THR A 42 -4.23 8.67 5.33
N THR A 43 -3.25 9.15 6.11
CA THR A 43 -1.83 9.03 5.76
C THR A 43 -1.33 7.61 5.99
N PHE A 44 -0.40 7.14 5.15
CA PHE A 44 0.29 5.88 5.42
C PHE A 44 1.10 5.98 6.73
N PRO A 45 1.33 4.86 7.45
CA PRO A 45 2.13 4.87 8.67
C PRO A 45 3.55 5.39 8.43
N ALA A 46 4.01 6.31 9.27
CA ALA A 46 5.38 6.85 9.22
C ALA A 46 6.45 5.84 9.68
N SER A 47 6.04 4.83 10.46
CA SER A 47 6.88 3.73 10.92
C SER A 47 6.07 2.43 10.87
N TYR A 48 6.69 1.38 10.36
CA TYR A 48 6.11 0.05 10.22
C TYR A 48 7.24 -1.00 10.21
N ALA A 49 6.94 -2.23 10.59
CA ALA A 49 7.88 -3.34 10.56
C ALA A 49 8.07 -3.87 9.13
N PHE A 50 6.96 -4.07 8.42
CA PHE A 50 6.93 -4.45 7.01
C PHE A 50 5.58 -4.06 6.39
N LEU A 51 5.51 -4.15 5.07
CA LEU A 51 4.27 -4.00 4.32
C LEU A 51 4.08 -5.18 3.36
N THR A 52 2.85 -5.40 2.92
CA THR A 52 2.50 -6.38 1.89
C THR A 52 1.62 -5.72 0.84
N LEU A 53 2.04 -5.83 -0.42
CA LEU A 53 1.27 -5.38 -1.58
C LEU A 53 0.46 -6.56 -2.12
N TYR A 54 -0.82 -6.31 -2.38
CA TYR A 54 -1.70 -7.19 -3.13
C TYR A 54 -2.14 -6.50 -4.42
N ILE A 55 -1.95 -7.18 -5.54
CA ILE A 55 -2.51 -6.78 -6.85
C ILE A 55 -3.51 -7.86 -7.25
N ASN A 56 -4.77 -7.47 -7.44
CA ASN A 56 -5.88 -8.38 -7.70
C ASN A 56 -6.00 -9.53 -6.67
N GLY A 57 -5.73 -9.23 -5.40
CA GLY A 57 -5.73 -10.21 -4.31
C GLY A 57 -4.51 -11.13 -4.25
N VAL A 58 -3.54 -11.01 -5.16
CA VAL A 58 -2.31 -11.80 -5.18
C VAL A 58 -1.18 -11.04 -4.50
N ILE A 59 -0.49 -11.68 -3.54
CA ILE A 59 0.69 -11.14 -2.86
C ILE A 59 1.81 -10.92 -3.87
N GLN A 60 2.41 -9.73 -3.83
CA GLN A 60 3.54 -9.36 -4.67
C GLN A 60 4.87 -9.48 -3.93
N THR A 61 5.96 -9.57 -4.68
CA THR A 61 7.31 -9.48 -4.14
C THR A 61 7.63 -8.06 -3.69
N GLY A 62 8.55 -7.92 -2.72
CA GLY A 62 8.85 -6.64 -2.08
C GLY A 62 9.45 -5.57 -3.00
N ASP A 63 9.96 -5.96 -4.16
CA ASP A 63 10.49 -5.06 -5.20
C ASP A 63 9.41 -4.48 -6.13
N THR A 64 8.18 -5.01 -6.06
CA THR A 64 7.06 -4.51 -6.87
C THR A 64 6.50 -3.19 -6.34
N ILE A 65 6.75 -2.86 -5.06
CA ILE A 65 6.35 -1.60 -4.43
C ILE A 65 7.57 -0.84 -3.92
N THR A 66 7.71 0.41 -4.34
CA THR A 66 8.85 1.26 -4.01
C THR A 66 8.37 2.67 -3.65
N GLY A 67 9.29 3.53 -3.21
CA GLY A 67 8.99 4.94 -2.94
C GLY A 67 7.92 5.17 -1.86
N VAL A 68 7.73 4.20 -0.96
CA VAL A 68 6.70 4.29 0.08
C VAL A 68 7.08 5.35 1.10
N THR A 69 6.22 6.37 1.21
CA THR A 69 6.30 7.46 2.18
C THR A 69 4.95 7.56 2.90
N THR A 70 4.76 8.56 3.76
CA THR A 70 3.44 8.79 4.40
C THR A 70 2.37 9.27 3.41
N THR A 71 2.77 9.77 2.24
CA THR A 71 1.88 10.41 1.26
C THR A 71 1.92 9.79 -0.12
N ALA A 72 2.79 8.82 -0.38
CA ALA A 72 2.91 8.22 -1.71
C ALA A 72 3.43 6.77 -1.65
N ALA A 73 3.11 6.00 -2.69
CA ALA A 73 3.67 4.70 -2.98
C ALA A 73 3.69 4.45 -4.49
N THR A 74 4.68 3.74 -5.00
CA THR A 74 4.83 3.46 -6.44
C THR A 74 4.85 1.96 -6.70
N ILE A 75 4.03 1.50 -7.65
CA ILE A 75 4.04 0.13 -8.16
C ILE A 75 4.90 0.08 -9.42
N VAL A 76 6.00 -0.67 -9.35
CA VAL A 76 6.93 -0.86 -10.46
C VAL A 76 6.26 -1.67 -11.56
N GLY A 77 6.30 -1.19 -12.80
CA GLY A 77 5.62 -1.82 -13.92
C GLY A 77 4.08 -1.75 -13.85
N GLY A 78 3.51 -0.99 -12.90
CA GLY A 78 2.07 -0.94 -12.67
C GLY A 78 1.25 -0.29 -13.80
N ALA A 79 1.87 0.43 -14.74
CA ALA A 79 1.16 1.14 -15.79
C ALA A 79 0.45 0.24 -16.81
N VAL A 80 0.76 -1.07 -16.83
CA VAL A 80 0.10 -2.06 -17.70
C VAL A 80 -1.12 -2.72 -17.06
N LEU A 81 -1.41 -2.42 -15.79
CA LEU A 81 -2.58 -2.98 -15.10
C LEU A 81 -3.87 -2.43 -15.69
N ASP A 82 -4.90 -3.28 -15.75
CA ASP A 82 -6.25 -2.82 -16.05
C ASP A 82 -6.71 -1.85 -14.95
N GLY A 83 -7.39 -0.76 -15.32
CA GLY A 83 -7.80 0.28 -14.38
C GLY A 83 -8.71 -0.24 -13.25
N GLY A 84 -9.50 -1.29 -13.50
CA GLY A 84 -10.35 -1.94 -12.51
C GLY A 84 -9.60 -2.88 -11.56
N THR A 85 -8.30 -3.11 -11.77
CA THR A 85 -7.48 -4.00 -10.94
C THR A 85 -7.46 -3.50 -9.48
N PRO A 86 -7.95 -4.29 -8.51
CA PRO A 86 -7.88 -3.92 -7.10
C PRO A 86 -6.44 -3.89 -6.60
N ILE A 87 -6.10 -2.85 -5.85
CA ILE A 87 -4.80 -2.67 -5.20
C ILE A 87 -5.03 -2.60 -3.69
N ALA A 88 -4.28 -3.37 -2.91
CA ALA A 88 -4.27 -3.23 -1.47
C ALA A 88 -2.84 -3.19 -0.93
N ILE A 89 -2.58 -2.27 0.00
CA ILE A 89 -1.32 -2.17 0.74
C ILE A 89 -1.65 -2.38 2.22
N GLU A 90 -1.02 -3.36 2.84
CA GLU A 90 -1.18 -3.64 4.26
C GLU A 90 0.12 -3.40 5.01
N PHE A 91 0.11 -2.45 5.94
CA PHE A 91 1.24 -2.15 6.81
C PHE A 91 1.09 -2.90 8.13
N THR A 92 2.14 -3.58 8.57
CA THR A 92 2.24 -4.12 9.93
C THR A 92 3.04 -3.14 10.79
N ILE A 93 2.40 -2.54 11.79
CA ILE A 93 3.01 -1.56 12.70
C ILE A 93 3.32 -2.18 14.07
N THR A 94 4.33 -1.65 14.74
CA THR A 94 4.81 -2.03 16.09
C THR A 94 4.81 -0.86 17.05
#